data_AF-A0A2P0QEU1-F1
#
_entry.id   AF-A0A2P0QEU1-F1
#
_cell.length_a   1.000
_cell.length_b   1.000
_cell.length_c   1.000
_cell.angle_alpha   90.00
_cell.angle_beta   90.00
_cell.angle_gamma   90.00
#
_symmetry.space_group_name_H-M   'P 1'
#
loop_
_entity.id
_entity.type
_entity.pdbx_description
1 polymer ?
#
loop_
_entity_poly.entity_id
_entity_poly.type
_entity_poly.pdbx_seq_one_letter_code
_entity_poly.pdbx_strand_id
1 'polypeptide(L)' 'MSGTTKQNLQQQLATAKAQLESWEQQATTRNDGSQAQDCRFEERGDRLQERVSELARQLAEVPD' A
#
# COMPACT_ATOMS: atom_id res chain seq x y z
N MET A 1 -11.79 -8.41 -22.65
CA MET A 1 -11.10 -8.95 -21.46
C MET A 1 -10.41 -7.87 -20.61
N SER A 2 -10.20 -6.65 -21.10
CA SER A 2 -9.55 -5.55 -20.34
C SER A 2 -10.32 -5.06 -19.11
N GLY A 3 -11.67 -5.13 -19.13
CA GLY A 3 -12.50 -4.73 -17.99
C GLY A 3 -12.23 -5.52 -16.71
N THR A 4 -11.92 -6.82 -16.83
CA THR A 4 -11.58 -7.68 -15.69
C THR A 4 -10.22 -7.32 -15.08
N THR A 5 -9.24 -6.95 -15.92
CA THR A 5 -7.90 -6.53 -15.48
C THR A 5 -7.95 -5.22 -14.72
N LYS A 6 -8.70 -4.23 -15.23
CA LYS A 6 -8.88 -2.93 -14.57
C LYS A 6 -9.59 -3.06 -13.22
N GLN A 7 -10.68 -3.83 -13.16
CA GLN A 7 -11.38 -4.09 -11.90
C GLN A 7 -10.48 -4.82 -10.88
N ASN A 8 -9.68 -5.78 -11.32
CA ASN A 8 -8.74 -6.49 -10.45
C ASN A 8 -7.67 -5.54 -9.90
N LEU A 9 -7.08 -4.68 -10.74
CA LEU A 9 -6.14 -3.64 -10.30
C LEU A 9 -6.78 -2.63 -9.34
N GLN A 10 -8.03 -2.21 -9.55
CA GLN A 10 -8.76 -1.36 -8.61
C GLN A 10 -8.95 -2.03 -7.25
N GLN A 11 -9.29 -3.32 -7.25
CA GLN A 11 -9.49 -4.10 -6.02
C GLN A 11 -8.17 -4.32 -5.27
N GLN A 12 -7.08 -4.58 -6.00
CA GLN A 12 -5.73 -4.65 -5.43
C GLN A 12 -5.29 -3.31 -4.86
N LEU A 13 -5.53 -2.20 -5.58
CA LEU A 13 -5.24 -0.85 -5.11
C LEU A 13 -6.01 -0.53 -3.82
N ALA A 14 -7.31 -0.83 -3.77
CA ALA A 14 -8.14 -0.61 -2.60
C ALA A 14 -7.62 -1.41 -1.39
N THR A 15 -7.22 -2.66 -1.61
CA THR A 15 -6.63 -3.51 -0.57
C THR A 15 -5.29 -2.95 -0.08
N ALA A 16 -4.41 -2.54 -0.99
CA ALA A 16 -3.11 -1.96 -0.65
C ALA A 16 -3.24 -0.64 0.12
N LYS A 17 -4.22 0.21 -0.24
CA LYS A 17 -4.54 1.43 0.50
C LYS A 17 -5.04 1.14 1.90
N ALA A 18 -5.94 0.17 2.08
CA ALA A 18 -6.42 -0.23 3.40
C ALA A 18 -5.28 -0.80 4.28
N GLN A 19 -4.33 -1.51 3.68
CA GLN A 19 -3.14 -2.01 4.37
C GLN A 19 -2.21 -0.87 4.81
N LEU A 20 -2.01 0.14 3.95
CA LEU A 20 -1.23 1.34 4.27
C LEU A 20 -1.89 2.12 5.41
N GLU A 21 -3.19 2.36 5.34
CA GLU A 21 -3.94 3.06 6.40
C GLU A 21 -3.88 2.31 7.73
N SER A 22 -4.02 0.98 7.71
CA SER A 22 -3.87 0.16 8.92
C SER A 22 -2.44 0.23 9.49
N TRP A 23 -1.42 0.30 8.62
CA TRP A 23 -0.04 0.49 9.04
C TRP A 23 0.18 1.88 9.64
N GLU A 24 -0.33 2.95 9.02
CA GLU A 24 -0.27 4.32 9.54
C GLU A 24 -0.94 4.43 10.92
N GLN A 25 -2.10 3.79 11.10
CA GLN A 25 -2.77 3.72 12.41
C GLN A 25 -1.90 3.00 13.45
N GLN A 26 -1.28 1.86 13.10
CA GLN A 26 -0.35 1.17 13.99
C GLN A 26 0.86 2.05 14.32
N ALA A 27 1.36 2.85 13.36
CA ALA A 27 2.45 3.79 13.54
C ALA A 27 2.11 4.83 14.60
N THR A 28 0.91 5.41 14.53
CA THR A 28 0.44 6.42 15.49
C THR A 28 0.29 5.87 16.92
N THR A 29 0.05 4.57 17.07
CA THR A 29 -0.10 3.91 18.38
C THR A 29 1.19 3.29 18.93
N ARG A 30 2.26 3.19 18.13
CA ARG A 30 3.57 2.67 18.58
C ARG A 30 4.24 3.71 19.47
N ASN A 31 4.38 3.38 20.75
CA ASN A 31 5.09 4.19 21.74
C ASN A 31 6.22 3.40 22.46
N ASP A 32 6.67 2.28 21.87
CA ASP A 32 7.58 1.32 22.55
C ASP A 32 9.08 1.49 22.24
N GLY A 33 9.47 2.45 21.38
CA GLY A 33 10.83 2.98 21.29
C GLY A 33 11.93 2.01 20.87
N SER A 34 11.58 0.88 20.24
CA SER A 34 12.52 -0.12 19.77
C SER A 34 13.07 0.22 18.38
N GLN A 35 14.28 0.79 18.34
CA GLN A 35 14.92 1.30 17.11
C GLN A 35 15.02 0.27 15.96
N ALA A 36 15.28 -1.01 16.26
CA ALA A 36 15.34 -2.07 15.25
C ALA A 36 13.95 -2.48 14.72
N GLN A 37 12.91 -2.33 15.55
CA GLN A 37 11.54 -2.49 15.10
C GLN A 37 11.06 -1.28 14.30
N ASP A 38 11.54 -0.07 14.65
CA ASP A 38 11.24 1.16 13.92
C ASP A 38 11.75 1.07 12.48
N CYS A 39 13.00 0.65 12.24
CA CYS A 39 13.51 0.49 10.86
C CYS A 39 12.70 -0.51 10.02
N ARG A 40 12.37 -1.68 10.59
CA ARG A 40 11.55 -2.69 9.88
C ARG A 40 10.13 -2.19 9.64
N PHE A 41 9.62 -1.38 10.55
CA PHE A 41 8.31 -0.79 10.47
C PHE A 41 8.26 0.27 9.38
N GLU A 42 9.25 1.17 9.33
CA GLU A 42 9.47 2.16 8.27
C GLU A 42 9.62 1.51 6.90
N GLU A 43 10.52 0.50 6.76
CA GLU A 43 10.69 -0.25 5.51
C GLU A 43 9.37 -0.89 5.02
N ARG A 44 8.51 -1.32 5.94
CA ARG A 44 7.20 -1.87 5.60
C ARG A 44 6.25 -0.78 5.08
N GLY A 45 6.28 0.40 5.67
CA GLY A 45 5.53 1.57 5.19
C GLY A 45 5.95 1.96 3.79
N ASP A 46 7.24 2.09 3.55
CA ASP A 46 7.82 2.44 2.24
C ASP A 46 7.39 1.43 1.16
N ARG A 47 7.50 0.13 1.44
CA ARG A 47 7.07 -0.92 0.52
C ARG A 47 5.56 -0.89 0.24
N LEU A 48 4.74 -0.55 1.23
CA LEU A 48 3.28 -0.42 1.03
C LEU A 48 2.97 0.80 0.16
N GLN A 49 3.68 1.90 0.36
CA GLN A 49 3.51 3.13 -0.41
C GLN A 49 4.00 2.98 -1.86
N GLU A 50 5.13 2.30 -2.08
CA GLU A 50 5.60 1.90 -3.41
C GLU A 50 4.55 1.04 -4.12
N ARG A 51 4.01 0.02 -3.44
CA ARG A 51 3.02 -0.88 -4.02
C ARG A 51 1.71 -0.17 -4.39
N VAL A 52 1.24 0.77 -3.56
CA VAL A 52 0.07 1.61 -3.90
C VAL A 52 0.36 2.47 -5.13
N SER A 53 1.54 3.08 -5.19
CA SER A 53 1.95 3.93 -6.31
C SER A 53 2.10 3.15 -7.61
N GLU A 54 2.68 1.96 -7.55
CA GLU A 54 2.82 1.06 -8.68
C GLU A 54 1.46 0.60 -9.21
N LEU A 55 0.56 0.14 -8.32
CA LEU A 55 -0.80 -0.26 -8.70
C LEU A 55 -1.59 0.91 -9.28
N ALA A 56 -1.42 2.14 -8.76
CA ALA A 56 -2.05 3.33 -9.31
C ALA A 56 -1.55 3.65 -10.72
N ARG A 57 -0.23 3.49 -10.94
CA ARG A 57 0.38 3.70 -12.26
C ARG A 57 -0.09 2.66 -13.27
N GLN A 58 -0.09 1.39 -12.89
CA GLN A 58 -0.60 0.29 -13.72
C GLN A 58 -2.07 0.53 -14.07
N LEU A 59 -2.89 1.03 -13.13
CA LEU A 59 -4.28 1.38 -13.39
C LEU A 59 -4.42 2.51 -14.43
N ALA A 60 -3.57 3.53 -14.34
CA ALA A 60 -3.57 4.65 -15.28
C ALA A 60 -3.08 4.25 -16.68
N GLU A 61 -2.20 3.25 -16.77
CA GLU A 61 -1.71 2.67 -18.02
C GLU A 61 -2.73 1.72 -18.68
N VAL A 62 -3.78 1.28 -17.97
CA VAL A 62 -4.86 0.47 -18.56
C VAL A 62 -5.91 1.37 -19.21
N PRO A 63 -6.00 1.43 -20.55
CA PRO A 63 -7.03 2.20 -21.24
C PRO A 63 -8.43 1.63 -20.95
N ASP A 64 -9.43 2.52 -20.90
CA ASP A 64 -10.86 2.19 -20.76
C ASP A 64 -11.39 1.32 -21.92
#